data_AF-A0A950W9Q6-F1
#
_entry.id   AF-A0A950W9Q6-F1
#
_cell.length_a   1.000
_cell.length_b   1.000
_cell.length_c   1.000
_cell.angle_alpha   90.00
_cell.angle_beta   90.00
_cell.angle_gamma   90.00
#
_symmetry.space_group_name_H-M   'P 1'
#
loop_
_entity.id
_entity.type
_entity.pdbx_description
1 polymer ?
#
loop_
_entity_poly.entity_id
_entity_poly.type
_entity_poly.pdbx_seq_one_letter_code
_entity_poly.pdbx_strand_id
1 'polypeptide(L)'
;MPITLQENLRGVLYAPFYAALALGAYRREGVEVEFVSAPEPGRAAEGLFSGTVHVAWGGPMRVMQTYDRRTDCDLVCFAEAVTRDPFFLVGREP
;
A
#
# COMPACT_ATOMS: atom_id res chain seq x y z
N MET A 1 -12.60 13.77 -8.41
CA MET A 1 -12.63 12.30 -8.54
C MET A 1 -12.02 11.73 -7.28
N PRO A 2 -12.63 10.74 -6.62
CA PRO A 2 -12.06 10.16 -5.41
C PRO A 2 -10.74 9.44 -5.71
N ILE A 3 -9.81 9.47 -4.76
CA ILE A 3 -8.57 8.70 -4.79
C ILE A 3 -8.89 7.30 -4.29
N THR A 4 -8.84 6.32 -5.18
CA THR A 4 -8.88 4.90 -4.81
C THR A 4 -7.54 4.50 -4.18
N LEU A 5 -7.57 4.22 -2.88
CA LEU A 5 -6.45 3.76 -2.08
C LEU A 5 -6.61 2.27 -1.76
N GLN A 6 -5.62 1.47 -2.13
CA GLN A 6 -5.63 0.02 -1.89
C GLN A 6 -4.62 -0.40 -0.82
N GLU A 7 -5.05 -1.18 0.17
CA GLU A 7 -4.11 -1.87 1.07
C GLU A 7 -3.54 -3.12 0.39
N ASN A 8 -2.25 -3.41 0.56
CA ASN A 8 -1.66 -4.66 0.06
C ASN A 8 -1.83 -5.84 1.02
N LEU A 9 -1.87 -5.59 2.33
CA LEU A 9 -2.15 -6.57 3.37
C LEU A 9 -2.75 -5.86 4.58
N ARG A 10 -3.59 -6.56 5.34
CA ARG A 10 -4.10 -6.05 6.60
C ARG A 10 -3.08 -6.27 7.71
N GLY A 11 -2.66 -5.19 8.36
CA GLY A 11 -1.63 -5.26 9.40
C GLY A 11 -1.72 -4.08 10.37
N VAL A 12 -1.36 -4.32 11.63
CA VAL A 12 -1.40 -3.30 12.70
C VAL A 12 -0.50 -2.09 12.39
N LEU A 13 0.56 -2.31 11.61
CA LEU A 13 1.45 -1.25 11.12
C LEU A 13 0.75 -0.19 10.26
N TYR A 14 -0.44 -0.48 9.70
CA TYR A 14 -1.27 0.47 8.97
C TYR A 14 -2.39 1.09 9.83
N ALA A 15 -2.44 0.83 11.14
CA ALA A 15 -3.43 1.39 12.06
C ALA A 15 -3.62 2.91 11.94
N PRO A 16 -2.55 3.74 11.80
CA PRO A 16 -2.72 5.18 11.62
C PRO A 16 -3.56 5.55 10.38
N PHE A 17 -3.44 4.80 9.28
CA PHE A 17 -4.19 5.07 8.06
C PHE A 17 -5.66 4.62 8.18
N TYR A 18 -5.93 3.50 8.85
CA TYR A 18 -7.31 3.12 9.16
C TYR A 18 -7.99 4.14 10.08
N ALA A 19 -7.25 4.67 11.07
CA ALA A 19 -7.76 5.73 11.94
C ALA A 19 -8.06 7.01 11.14
N ALA A 20 -7.20 7.39 10.18
CA ALA A 20 -7.44 8.53 9.30
C ALA A 20 -8.74 8.36 8.48
N LEU A 21 -9.01 7.14 7.98
CA LEU A 21 -10.28 6.82 7.32
C LEU A 21 -11.47 6.93 8.28
N ALA A 22 -11.40 6.25 9.43
CA ALA A 22 -12.50 6.16 10.39
C ALA A 22 -12.85 7.51 11.03
N LEU A 23 -11.84 8.34 11.28
CA LEU A 23 -12.00 9.69 11.85
C LEU A 23 -12.36 10.74 10.79
N GLY A 24 -12.50 10.36 9.51
CA GLY A 24 -12.78 11.29 8.42
C GLY A 24 -11.69 12.33 8.19
N ALA A 25 -10.42 12.00 8.47
CA ALA A 25 -9.30 12.92 8.37
C ALA A 25 -9.09 13.41 6.93
N TYR A 26 -9.14 12.50 5.94
CA TYR A 26 -9.04 12.87 4.53
C TYR A 26 -10.12 13.88 4.11
N ARG A 27 -11.37 13.64 4.50
CA ARG A 27 -12.49 14.53 4.18
C ARG A 27 -12.33 15.93 4.79
N ARG A 28 -11.80 16.03 6.01
CA ARG A 28 -11.51 17.34 6.63
C ARG A 28 -10.45 18.13 5.88
N GLU A 29 -9.51 17.46 5.23
CA GLU A 29 -8.49 18.08 4.37
C GLU A 29 -8.99 18.27 2.92
N GLY A 30 -10.27 18.02 2.63
CA GLY A 30 -10.84 18.15 1.28
C GLY A 30 -10.42 17.05 0.31
N VAL A 31 -9.92 15.92 0.83
CA VAL A 31 -9.51 14.75 0.04
C VAL A 31 -10.56 13.66 0.13
N GLU A 32 -11.16 13.30 -1.00
CA GLU A 32 -12.06 12.15 -1.10
C GLU A 32 -11.26 10.88 -1.34
N VAL A 33 -11.35 9.90 -0.43
CA VAL A 33 -10.63 8.62 -0.51
C VAL A 33 -11.62 7.46 -0.51
N GLU A 34 -11.50 6.60 -1.51
CA GLU A 34 -12.17 5.30 -1.56
C GLU A 34 -11.17 4.22 -1.14
N PHE A 35 -11.47 3.53 -0.05
CA PHE A 35 -10.60 2.48 0.47
C PHE A 35 -10.99 1.10 -0.07
N VAL A 36 -10.02 0.38 -0.63
CA VAL A 36 -10.20 -0.99 -1.13
C VAL A 36 -9.23 -1.93 -0.42
N SER A 37 -9.77 -3.05 0.08
CA SER A 37 -8.94 -4.13 0.60
C SER A 37 -8.48 -5.03 -0.56
N ALA A 38 -7.18 -5.25 -0.74
CA ALA A 38 -6.73 -6.20 -1.75
C ALA A 38 -7.15 -7.63 -1.35
N PRO A 39 -7.71 -8.44 -2.27
CA PRO A 39 -8.08 -9.81 -1.98
C PRO A 39 -6.86 -10.70 -1.70
N GLU A 40 -5.70 -10.36 -2.29
CA GLU A 40 -4.45 -11.10 -2.16
C GLU A 40 -3.24 -10.14 -2.16
N PRO A 41 -2.19 -10.42 -1.37
CA PRO A 41 -0.95 -9.66 -1.43
C PRO A 41 -0.33 -9.68 -2.84
N GLY A 42 0.01 -8.52 -3.39
CA GLY A 42 0.68 -8.38 -4.69
C GLY A 42 -0.19 -7.89 -5.84
N ARG A 43 -1.53 -7.88 -5.68
CA ARG A 43 -2.46 -7.31 -6.67
C ARG A 43 -2.42 -5.77 -6.74
N ALA A 44 -1.83 -5.13 -5.74
CA ALA A 44 -1.72 -3.67 -5.67
C ALA A 44 -0.99 -3.08 -6.89
N ALA A 45 0.08 -3.72 -7.36
CA ALA A 45 0.82 -3.24 -8.53
C ALA A 45 -0.03 -3.31 -9.81
N GLU A 46 -0.77 -4.39 -10.02
CA GLU A 46 -1.67 -4.55 -11.18
C GLU A 46 -2.74 -3.45 -11.20
N GLY A 47 -3.32 -3.13 -10.05
CA GLY A 47 -4.31 -2.06 -9.92
C GLY A 47 -3.75 -0.67 -10.21
N LEU A 48 -2.49 -0.42 -9.88
CA LEU A 48 -1.80 0.83 -10.22
C LEU A 48 -1.58 0.95 -11.73
N PHE A 49 -1.12 -0.12 -12.39
CA PHE A 49 -0.91 -0.10 -13.84
C PHE A 49 -2.20 -0.06 -14.67
N SER A 50 -3.28 -0.67 -14.18
CA SER A 50 -4.59 -0.61 -14.86
C SER A 50 -5.31 0.73 -14.65
N GLY A 51 -4.83 1.57 -13.73
CA GLY A 51 -5.49 2.81 -13.33
C GLY A 51 -6.73 2.63 -12.46
N THR A 52 -7.04 1.39 -12.01
CA THR A 52 -8.17 1.15 -11.09
C THR A 52 -7.83 1.52 -9.65
N VAL A 53 -6.54 1.68 -9.34
CA VAL A 53 -6.00 2.14 -8.05
C VAL A 53 -5.09 3.32 -8.33
N HIS A 54 -5.14 4.33 -7.47
CA HIS A 54 -4.30 5.53 -7.60
C HIS A 54 -3.13 5.51 -6.62
N VAL A 55 -3.35 4.96 -5.42
CA VAL A 55 -2.34 4.85 -4.37
C VAL A 55 -2.46 3.48 -3.73
N ALA A 56 -1.33 2.84 -3.43
CA ALA A 56 -1.34 1.60 -2.66
C ALA A 56 -0.35 1.66 -1.49
N TRP A 57 -0.70 1.03 -0.38
CA TRP A 57 0.27 0.73 0.65
C TRP A 57 1.13 -0.45 0.22
N GLY A 58 2.42 -0.37 0.47
CA GLY A 58 3.35 -1.42 0.08
C GLY A 58 4.75 -1.16 0.61
N GLY A 59 5.62 -2.14 0.42
CA GLY A 59 7.04 -2.01 0.73
C GLY A 59 7.86 -1.80 -0.54
N PRO A 60 9.05 -1.18 -0.44
CA PRO A 60 9.94 -0.96 -1.57
C PRO A 60 10.34 -2.28 -2.26
N MET A 61 10.39 -3.40 -1.53
CA MET A 61 10.61 -4.73 -2.10
C MET A 61 9.63 -5.09 -3.23
N ARG A 62 8.34 -4.73 -3.11
CA ARG A 62 7.36 -5.00 -4.17
C ARG A 62 7.63 -4.15 -5.39
N VAL A 63 7.95 -2.88 -5.20
CA VAL A 63 8.32 -1.96 -6.29
C VAL A 63 9.56 -2.47 -7.01
N MET A 64 10.61 -2.87 -6.29
CA MET A 64 11.82 -3.47 -6.89
C MET A 64 11.51 -4.75 -7.67
N GLN A 65 10.68 -5.65 -7.13
CA GLN A 65 10.23 -6.85 -7.84
C GLN A 65 9.44 -6.53 -9.12
N THR A 66 8.68 -5.44 -9.13
CA THR A 66 7.97 -4.98 -10.32
C THR A 66 8.93 -4.43 -11.36
N TYR A 67 9.89 -3.58 -10.98
CA TYR A 67 10.94 -3.10 -11.88
C TYR A 67 11.75 -4.24 -12.52
N ASP A 68 12.04 -5.30 -11.76
CA ASP A 68 12.72 -6.49 -12.27
C ASP A 68 11.92 -7.24 -13.35
N ARG A 69 10.58 -7.25 -13.23
CA ARG A 69 9.68 -7.98 -14.12
C ARG A 69 9.13 -7.17 -15.30
N ARG A 70 9.15 -5.84 -15.18
CA ARG A 70 8.50 -4.91 -16.10
C ARG A 70 9.44 -3.78 -16.47
N THR A 71 9.78 -3.71 -17.76
CA THR A 71 10.61 -2.63 -18.31
C THR A 71 9.89 -1.28 -18.38
N ASP A 72 8.57 -1.28 -18.32
CA ASP A 72 7.70 -0.09 -18.32
C ASP A 72 7.27 0.34 -16.90
N CYS A 73 7.87 -0.23 -15.85
CA CYS A 73 7.54 0.11 -14.48
C CYS A 73 7.90 1.58 -14.18
N ASP A 74 6.93 2.34 -13.70
CA ASP A 74 7.05 3.76 -13.34
C ASP A 74 6.58 4.03 -11.90
N LEU A 75 6.46 2.98 -11.09
CA LEU A 75 5.99 3.09 -9.71
C LEU A 75 6.98 3.91 -8.86
N VAL A 76 6.42 4.78 -8.00
CA VAL A 76 7.17 5.67 -7.09
C VAL A 76 6.72 5.47 -5.65
N CYS A 77 7.68 5.21 -4.76
CA CYS A 77 7.48 5.31 -3.31
C CYS A 77 7.61 6.77 -2.88
N PHE A 78 6.53 7.42 -2.46
CA PHE A 78 6.54 8.85 -2.13
C PHE A 78 6.41 9.16 -0.62
N ALA A 79 6.12 8.16 0.21
CA ALA A 79 5.97 8.32 1.66
C ALA A 79 6.47 7.08 2.40
N GLU A 80 7.11 7.30 3.55
CA GLU A 80 7.50 6.23 4.47
C GLU A 80 6.48 6.13 5.61
N ALA A 81 5.91 4.93 5.79
CA ALA A 81 5.00 4.63 6.89
C ALA A 81 5.68 3.84 8.03
N VAL A 82 6.63 2.98 7.66
CA VAL A 82 7.33 2.07 8.57
C VAL A 82 8.81 2.08 8.18
N THR A 83 9.65 2.65 9.04
CA THR A 83 11.09 2.86 8.76
C THR A 83 11.92 1.58 8.89
N ARG A 84 11.56 0.67 9.81
CA ARG A 84 12.31 -0.57 10.06
C ARG A 84 11.54 -1.78 9.56
N ASP A 85 12.26 -2.76 9.04
CA ASP A 85 11.66 -4.01 8.57
C ASP A 85 10.89 -4.69 9.73
N PRO A 86 9.56 -4.89 9.61
CA PRO A 86 8.75 -5.54 10.62
C PRO A 86 8.76 -7.07 10.49
N PHE A 87 9.49 -7.64 9.52
CA PHE A 87 9.54 -9.07 9.27
C PHE A 87 10.64 -9.75 10.08
N PHE A 88 10.31 -10.90 10.66
CA PHE A 88 11.21 -11.71 11.46
C PHE A 88 11.26 -13.13 10.90
N LEU A 89 12.45 -13.73 10.91
CA LEU A 89 12.58 -15.18 10.75
C LEU A 89 12.15 -15.86 12.05
N VAL A 90 11.21 -16.80 11.96
CA VAL A 90 10.69 -17.53 13.12
C VAL A 90 10.91 -19.02 12.89
N GLY A 91 11.58 -19.67 13.84
CA GLY A 91 11.91 -21.11 13.80
C GLY A 91 11.74 -21.76 15.17
N ARG A 92 11.58 -23.08 15.20
CA ARG A 92 11.51 -23.87 16.45
C ARG A 92 12.87 -23.92 17.16
N GLU A 93 13.94 -23.94 16.37
CA GLU A 93 15.35 -23.88 16.75
C GLU A 93 16.02 -22.80 15.87
N PRO A 94 17.15 -22.20 16.31
CA PRO A 94 17.89 -21.22 15.53
C PRO A 94 18.28 -21.69 14.13
#